data_AF-A0A942BDD9-F1
#
_entry.id   AF-A0A942BDD9-F1
#
_cell.length_a   1.000
_cell.length_b   1.000
_cell.length_c   1.000
_cell.angle_alpha   90.00
_cell.angle_beta   90.00
_cell.angle_gamma   90.00
#
_symmetry.space_group_name_H-M   'P 1'
#
loop_
_entity.id
_entity.type
_entity.pdbx_description
1 polymer ?
#
loop_
_entity_poly.entity_id
_entity_poly.type
_entity_poly.pdbx_seq_one_letter_code
_entity_poly.pdbx_strand_id
1 'polypeptide(L)'
;MNSKRFSRCFRCAFVAGTGLALAANAHALDFSVTFGNDGSAADFSADQKATINAALAELKGIYTDNVTVKLQILNSGSGLGGSSTWLAVDSYANVKAALTADKKSALDNTAVASLAAAMPFLDATGAEKKVNMTWASARALGYNVGATPDGFDATLFLNAGICFTRSVGPQANKYDLHAVAQHEADEAMGIGGPGSRIGSTTRVGVEDLFRWTGAGVRSTLSTNSVGNYFSVDGGVTNIRSFNNGNNGGDYADWAGSGPNVQDAFATPNTLVNYGTPEISVGDAVGWDVKAVPEPSTMALLGLGVAAFAKRRKKA
;
A
#
# COMPACT_ATOMS: atom_id res chain seq x y z
N MET A 1 -26.28 -73.99 -33.46
CA MET A 1 -26.97 -73.04 -34.35
C MET A 1 -26.77 -71.63 -33.84
N ASN A 2 -26.25 -70.74 -34.69
CA ASN A 2 -26.25 -69.25 -34.71
C ASN A 2 -26.82 -68.49 -33.49
N SER A 3 -26.31 -67.33 -33.04
CA SER A 3 -25.26 -66.42 -33.49
C SER A 3 -25.25 -65.20 -32.53
N LYS A 4 -24.18 -64.40 -32.63
CA LYS A 4 -24.08 -62.96 -32.26
C LYS A 4 -23.62 -62.60 -30.83
N ARG A 5 -22.33 -62.28 -30.78
CA ARG A 5 -21.71 -61.34 -29.82
C ARG A 5 -22.32 -59.95 -30.01
N PHE A 6 -22.67 -59.29 -28.91
CA PHE A 6 -22.84 -57.83 -28.87
C PHE A 6 -22.07 -57.31 -27.65
N SER A 7 -20.97 -56.60 -27.92
CA SER A 7 -20.18 -55.88 -26.92
C SER A 7 -20.86 -54.54 -26.65
N ARG A 8 -21.19 -54.25 -25.39
CA ARG A 8 -21.66 -52.93 -24.97
C ARG A 8 -20.76 -52.36 -23.88
N CYS A 9 -19.87 -51.51 -24.36
CA CYS A 9 -19.18 -50.39 -23.74
C CYS A 9 -19.94 -49.79 -22.54
N PHE A 10 -19.36 -49.86 -21.33
CA PHE A 10 -19.76 -49.02 -20.20
C PHE A 10 -18.70 -47.94 -19.98
N ARG A 11 -19.14 -46.70 -20.12
CA ARG A 11 -18.36 -45.47 -19.97
C ARG A 11 -18.02 -45.25 -18.49
N CYS A 12 -16.73 -45.12 -18.16
CA CYS A 12 -16.30 -44.53 -16.90
C CYS A 12 -16.61 -43.02 -16.93
N ALA A 13 -17.57 -42.59 -16.11
CA ALA A 13 -17.79 -41.18 -15.83
C ALA A 13 -16.74 -40.71 -14.82
N PHE A 14 -15.82 -39.86 -15.25
CA PHE A 14 -14.92 -39.13 -14.36
C PHE A 14 -15.66 -37.88 -13.88
N VAL A 15 -16.09 -37.88 -12.62
CA VAL A 15 -16.63 -36.68 -11.97
C VAL A 15 -15.42 -35.85 -11.54
N ALA A 16 -15.11 -34.79 -12.29
CA ALA A 16 -14.17 -33.77 -11.85
C ALA A 16 -14.93 -32.81 -10.92
N GLY A 17 -14.87 -33.07 -9.61
CA GLY A 17 -15.35 -32.14 -8.61
C GLY A 17 -14.37 -30.96 -8.52
N THR A 18 -14.71 -29.82 -9.11
CA THR A 18 -14.08 -28.55 -8.78
C THR A 18 -14.61 -28.10 -7.42
N GLY A 19 -13.92 -28.48 -6.36
CA GLY A 19 -14.13 -27.89 -5.04
C GLY A 19 -13.73 -26.42 -5.08
N LEU A 20 -14.71 -25.53 -5.16
CA LEU A 20 -14.50 -24.12 -4.88
C LEU A 20 -14.30 -24.00 -3.36
N ALA A 21 -13.05 -24.01 -2.92
CA ALA A 21 -12.74 -23.66 -1.54
C ALA A 21 -13.13 -22.19 -1.37
N LEU A 22 -14.26 -21.94 -0.70
CA LEU A 22 -14.55 -20.65 -0.10
C LEU A 22 -13.51 -20.44 1.01
N ALA A 23 -12.38 -19.84 0.66
CA ALA A 23 -11.47 -19.29 1.64
C ALA A 23 -12.25 -18.21 2.39
N ALA A 24 -12.56 -18.46 3.66
CA ALA A 24 -12.98 -17.40 4.55
C ALA A 24 -11.84 -16.38 4.59
N ASN A 25 -12.08 -15.16 4.10
CA ASN A 25 -11.19 -14.03 4.38
C ASN A 25 -11.36 -13.71 5.87
N ALA A 26 -10.63 -14.43 6.72
CA ALA A 26 -10.48 -14.08 8.12
C ALA A 26 -9.20 -13.26 8.19
N HIS A 27 -9.35 -11.99 8.62
CA HIS A 27 -8.37 -10.89 8.70
C HIS A 27 -8.45 -9.93 7.50
N ALA A 28 -8.85 -8.70 7.80
CA ALA A 28 -8.91 -7.57 6.88
C ALA A 28 -8.61 -6.30 7.66
N LEU A 29 -7.95 -5.35 6.99
CA LEU A 29 -7.68 -4.03 7.55
C LEU A 29 -9.00 -3.38 8.01
N ASP A 30 -8.96 -2.69 9.15
CA ASP A 30 -10.08 -1.88 9.62
C ASP A 30 -9.62 -0.49 10.07
N PHE A 31 -10.55 0.46 10.07
CA PHE A 31 -10.33 1.82 10.54
C PHE A 31 -11.34 2.15 11.65
N SER A 32 -10.83 2.55 12.81
CA SER A 32 -11.64 3.09 13.90
C SER A 32 -11.52 4.61 13.88
N VAL A 33 -12.55 5.29 13.39
CA VAL A 33 -12.52 6.73 13.11
C VAL A 33 -13.31 7.54 14.13
N THR A 34 -12.71 8.60 14.64
CA THR A 34 -13.39 9.67 15.37
C THR A 34 -13.31 10.97 14.57
N PHE A 35 -14.47 11.49 14.14
CA PHE A 35 -14.55 12.76 13.43
C PHE A 35 -14.63 13.97 14.37
N GLY A 36 -13.98 15.06 14.00
CA GLY A 36 -14.10 16.36 14.66
C GLY A 36 -13.68 17.51 13.74
N ASN A 37 -13.34 18.64 14.34
CA ASN A 37 -12.70 19.79 13.69
C ASN A 37 -11.55 20.30 14.59
N ASP A 38 -10.62 21.04 14.01
CA ASP A 38 -9.48 21.63 14.73
C ASP A 38 -9.77 23.03 15.31
N GLY A 39 -11.02 23.49 15.26
CA GLY A 39 -11.46 24.83 15.66
C GLY A 39 -11.35 25.90 14.56
N SER A 40 -10.74 25.59 13.42
CA SER A 40 -10.59 26.53 12.28
C SER A 40 -11.62 26.33 11.16
N ALA A 41 -12.36 25.21 11.20
CA ALA A 41 -13.43 24.89 10.26
C ALA A 41 -14.68 24.36 10.99
N ALA A 42 -15.82 24.36 10.29
CA ALA A 42 -17.03 23.69 10.77
C ALA A 42 -16.85 22.17 10.80
N ASP A 43 -17.73 21.47 11.51
CA ASP A 43 -17.79 20.00 11.44
C ASP A 43 -18.04 19.50 10.01
N PHE A 44 -17.52 18.32 9.69
CA PHE A 44 -17.83 17.65 8.43
C PHE A 44 -19.33 17.43 8.27
N SER A 45 -19.85 17.72 7.08
CA SER A 45 -21.20 17.36 6.66
C SER A 45 -21.36 15.82 6.58
N ALA A 46 -22.61 15.35 6.53
CA ALA A 46 -22.89 13.92 6.36
C ALA A 46 -22.29 13.35 5.07
N ASP A 47 -22.34 14.11 3.97
CA ASP A 47 -21.80 13.73 2.67
C ASP A 47 -20.26 13.70 2.66
N GLN A 48 -19.62 14.63 3.38
CA GLN A 48 -18.16 14.61 3.57
C GLN A 48 -17.72 13.40 4.39
N LYS A 49 -18.40 13.10 5.51
CA LYS A 49 -18.12 11.88 6.31
C LYS A 49 -18.33 10.61 5.49
N ALA A 50 -19.39 10.56 4.68
CA ALA A 50 -19.65 9.42 3.80
C ALA A 50 -18.54 9.25 2.75
N THR A 51 -18.05 10.35 2.17
CA THR A 51 -16.94 10.34 1.21
C THR A 51 -15.64 9.84 1.85
N ILE A 52 -15.30 10.34 3.05
CA ILE A 52 -14.11 9.90 3.79
C ILE A 52 -14.21 8.42 4.18
N ASN A 53 -15.38 7.97 4.65
CA ASN A 53 -15.59 6.56 4.97
C ASN A 53 -15.51 5.66 3.72
N ALA A 54 -15.96 6.13 2.56
CA ALA A 54 -15.83 5.40 1.30
C ALA A 54 -14.36 5.27 0.86
N ALA A 55 -13.55 6.33 1.06
CA ALA A 55 -12.11 6.28 0.86
C ALA A 55 -11.43 5.20 1.72
N LEU A 56 -11.71 5.20 3.02
CA LEU A 56 -11.16 4.19 3.93
C LEU A 56 -11.66 2.78 3.60
N ALA A 57 -12.93 2.63 3.19
CA ALA A 57 -13.48 1.35 2.78
C ALA A 57 -12.79 0.77 1.52
N GLU A 58 -12.31 1.62 0.62
CA GLU A 58 -11.51 1.18 -0.53
C GLU A 58 -10.17 0.59 -0.07
N LEU A 59 -9.46 1.25 0.85
CA LEU A 59 -8.22 0.71 1.44
C LEU A 59 -8.45 -0.62 2.18
N LYS A 60 -9.56 -0.74 2.93
CA LYS A 60 -9.97 -2.01 3.56
C LYS A 60 -10.22 -3.15 2.56
N GLY A 61 -10.59 -2.79 1.33
CA GLY A 61 -10.80 -3.76 0.25
C GLY A 61 -9.50 -4.23 -0.41
N ILE A 62 -8.42 -3.45 -0.25
CA ILE A 62 -7.09 -3.69 -0.81
C ILE A 62 -6.23 -4.49 0.16
N TYR A 63 -6.16 -4.10 1.44
CA TYR A 63 -5.25 -4.69 2.44
C TYR A 63 -5.93 -5.72 3.35
N THR A 64 -5.19 -6.75 3.74
CA THR A 64 -5.71 -7.95 4.41
C THR A 64 -5.16 -8.18 5.82
N ASP A 65 -4.27 -7.32 6.30
CA ASP A 65 -3.73 -7.36 7.65
C ASP A 65 -4.84 -7.29 8.70
N ASN A 66 -4.72 -8.07 9.78
CA ASN A 66 -5.65 -8.00 10.91
C ASN A 66 -5.36 -6.81 11.84
N VAL A 67 -5.33 -5.60 11.30
CA VAL A 67 -4.98 -4.39 12.05
C VAL A 67 -6.15 -3.43 12.01
N THR A 68 -6.46 -2.84 13.16
CA THR A 68 -7.35 -1.68 13.24
C THR A 68 -6.50 -0.44 13.39
N VAL A 69 -6.49 0.41 12.36
CA VAL A 69 -5.85 1.73 12.41
C VAL A 69 -6.83 2.69 13.08
N LYS A 70 -6.42 3.28 14.20
CA LYS A 70 -7.23 4.24 14.95
C LYS A 70 -6.93 5.65 14.47
N LEU A 71 -7.94 6.34 13.94
CA LEU A 71 -7.77 7.66 13.35
C LEU A 71 -8.64 8.70 14.06
N GLN A 72 -8.04 9.82 14.43
CA GLN A 72 -8.79 11.05 14.62
C GLN A 72 -8.78 11.83 13.30
N ILE A 73 -9.96 12.15 12.75
CA ILE A 73 -10.06 12.91 11.49
C ILE A 73 -10.70 14.26 11.79
N LEU A 74 -9.94 15.33 11.61
CA LEU A 74 -10.32 16.69 11.92
C LEU A 74 -10.51 17.50 10.63
N ASN A 75 -11.66 18.17 10.51
CA ASN A 75 -11.82 19.17 9.46
C ASN A 75 -10.94 20.38 9.80
N SER A 76 -10.20 20.89 8.82
CA SER A 76 -9.30 22.03 8.97
C SER A 76 -9.63 23.13 7.96
N GLY A 77 -9.39 24.38 8.33
CA GLY A 77 -9.45 25.54 7.45
C GLY A 77 -8.11 25.86 6.77
N SER A 78 -7.06 25.09 7.06
CA SER A 78 -5.69 25.31 6.56
C SER A 78 -5.18 24.10 5.78
N GLY A 79 -4.27 24.33 4.84
CA GLY A 79 -3.72 23.27 3.97
C GLY A 79 -4.79 22.60 3.11
N LEU A 80 -4.40 21.51 2.45
CA LEU A 80 -5.33 20.62 1.73
C LEU A 80 -5.63 19.38 2.57
N GLY A 81 -4.57 18.66 2.90
CA GLY A 81 -4.54 17.55 3.84
C GLY A 81 -3.26 17.63 4.67
N GLY A 82 -3.19 16.82 5.71
CA GLY A 82 -1.95 16.52 6.43
C GLY A 82 -2.17 15.47 7.51
N SER A 83 -1.11 14.76 7.88
CA SER A 83 -1.16 13.75 8.92
C SER A 83 -0.18 14.04 10.08
N SER A 84 -0.51 13.51 11.25
CA SER A 84 0.40 13.43 12.39
C SER A 84 0.35 12.02 12.95
N THR A 85 1.48 11.32 12.96
CA THR A 85 1.55 9.88 13.24
C THR A 85 2.46 9.57 14.43
N TRP A 86 2.06 8.59 15.23
CA TRP A 86 2.96 8.00 16.21
C TRP A 86 3.94 7.05 15.52
N LEU A 87 5.20 7.07 15.96
CA LEU A 87 6.29 6.31 15.34
C LEU A 87 6.86 5.25 16.29
N ALA A 88 7.09 4.07 15.74
CA ALA A 88 7.93 3.05 16.32
C ALA A 88 9.32 3.12 15.69
N VAL A 89 10.35 2.78 16.46
CA VAL A 89 11.74 2.86 16.01
C VAL A 89 12.46 1.59 16.40
N ASP A 90 13.10 0.94 15.43
CA ASP A 90 13.89 -0.26 15.68
C ASP A 90 15.18 -0.30 14.82
N SER A 91 16.04 -1.27 15.08
CA SER A 91 17.22 -1.54 14.26
C SER A 91 16.83 -2.03 12.87
N TYR A 92 17.70 -1.75 11.88
CA TYR A 92 17.51 -2.26 10.52
C TYR A 92 17.40 -3.78 10.47
N ALA A 93 18.24 -4.49 11.23
CA ALA A 93 18.22 -5.95 11.29
C ALA A 93 16.85 -6.49 11.74
N ASN A 94 16.23 -5.88 12.75
CA ASN A 94 14.92 -6.30 13.24
C ASN A 94 13.80 -5.97 12.23
N VAL A 95 13.79 -4.76 11.65
CA VAL A 95 12.77 -4.39 10.65
C VAL A 95 12.89 -5.26 9.40
N LYS A 96 14.11 -5.55 8.94
CA LYS A 96 14.35 -6.49 7.84
C LYS A 96 13.84 -7.89 8.18
N ALA A 97 14.06 -8.37 9.40
CA ALA A 97 13.56 -9.67 9.84
C ALA A 97 12.03 -9.70 9.89
N ALA A 98 11.39 -8.62 10.35
CA ALA A 98 9.94 -8.48 10.35
C ALA A 98 9.36 -8.51 8.92
N LEU A 99 9.89 -7.69 8.01
CA LEU A 99 9.51 -7.71 6.58
C LEU A 99 9.71 -9.10 5.94
N THR A 100 10.80 -9.80 6.31
CA THR A 100 11.08 -11.16 5.81
C THR A 100 10.08 -12.19 6.32
N ALA A 101 9.62 -12.05 7.56
CA ALA A 101 8.64 -12.94 8.17
C ALA A 101 7.22 -12.65 7.66
N ASP A 102 6.95 -11.39 7.33
CA ASP A 102 5.63 -10.90 6.94
C ASP A 102 5.29 -11.22 5.48
N LYS A 103 6.26 -11.14 4.55
CA LYS A 103 6.06 -11.28 3.10
C LYS A 103 5.05 -12.36 2.67
N LYS A 104 4.08 -11.97 1.83
CA LYS A 104 3.07 -12.88 1.25
C LYS A 104 2.99 -12.82 -0.27
N SER A 105 3.38 -11.70 -0.87
CA SER A 105 3.25 -11.45 -2.29
C SER A 105 4.53 -11.73 -3.08
N ALA A 106 4.43 -11.77 -4.42
CA ALA A 106 5.61 -11.82 -5.30
C ALA A 106 6.43 -10.52 -5.24
N LEU A 107 5.76 -9.39 -5.01
CA LEU A 107 6.40 -8.09 -4.85
C LEU A 107 7.18 -8.07 -3.53
N ASP A 108 6.63 -8.56 -2.42
CA ASP A 108 7.36 -8.66 -1.14
C ASP A 108 8.61 -9.52 -1.27
N ASN A 109 8.51 -10.65 -1.97
CA ASN A 109 9.65 -11.52 -2.22
C ASN A 109 10.77 -10.78 -2.96
N THR A 110 10.41 -9.91 -3.90
CA THR A 110 11.35 -9.07 -4.64
C THR A 110 11.91 -7.96 -3.75
N ALA A 111 11.04 -7.25 -3.03
CA ALA A 111 11.38 -6.17 -2.10
C ALA A 111 12.38 -6.65 -1.04
N VAL A 112 12.06 -7.71 -0.30
CA VAL A 112 12.91 -8.31 0.74
C VAL A 112 14.25 -8.79 0.16
N ALA A 113 14.25 -9.38 -1.04
CA ALA A 113 15.48 -9.81 -1.70
C ALA A 113 16.40 -8.63 -2.09
N SER A 114 15.84 -7.44 -2.33
CA SER A 114 16.62 -6.24 -2.63
C SER A 114 17.28 -5.58 -1.40
N LEU A 115 16.86 -5.95 -0.18
CA LEU A 115 17.37 -5.39 1.06
C LEU A 115 18.81 -5.85 1.33
N ALA A 116 19.71 -4.89 1.54
CA ALA A 116 21.11 -5.14 1.84
C ALA A 116 21.31 -5.98 3.12
N ALA A 117 22.43 -6.69 3.25
CA ALA A 117 22.69 -7.52 4.43
C ALA A 117 22.82 -6.69 5.72
N ALA A 118 23.46 -5.52 5.62
CA ALA A 118 23.60 -4.52 6.67
C ALA A 118 22.96 -3.21 6.23
N MET A 119 22.74 -2.29 7.17
CA MET A 119 22.08 -1.03 6.90
C MET A 119 22.90 -0.18 5.91
N PRO A 120 22.38 0.19 4.73
CA PRO A 120 23.15 0.94 3.75
C PRO A 120 23.32 2.42 4.12
N PHE A 121 22.58 2.92 5.12
CA PHE A 121 22.61 4.32 5.54
C PHE A 121 23.19 4.45 6.95
N LEU A 122 24.37 5.05 7.03
CA LEU A 122 25.09 5.27 8.29
C LEU A 122 24.95 6.73 8.76
N ASP A 123 25.05 6.95 10.07
CA ASP A 123 25.17 8.29 10.63
C ASP A 123 26.60 8.84 10.53
N ALA A 124 26.82 10.06 11.01
CA ALA A 124 28.13 10.73 10.95
C ALA A 124 29.24 10.02 11.74
N THR A 125 28.89 9.11 12.65
CA THR A 125 29.84 8.30 13.43
C THR A 125 30.15 6.95 12.77
N GLY A 126 29.46 6.63 11.67
CA GLY A 126 29.55 5.33 11.00
C GLY A 126 28.62 4.27 11.58
N ALA A 127 27.72 4.63 12.51
CA ALA A 127 26.75 3.70 13.07
C ALA A 127 25.53 3.57 12.15
N GLU A 128 24.88 2.39 12.16
CA GLU A 128 23.65 2.17 11.39
C GLU A 128 22.53 3.09 11.86
N LYS A 129 21.86 3.78 10.92
CA LYS A 129 20.64 4.52 11.25
C LYS A 129 19.53 3.53 11.66
N LYS A 130 18.66 3.96 12.56
CA LYS A 130 17.45 3.21 12.94
C LYS A 130 16.32 3.45 11.93
N VAL A 131 15.41 2.49 11.81
CA VAL A 131 14.27 2.56 10.90
C VAL A 131 13.03 3.01 11.68
N ASN A 132 12.35 4.02 11.16
CA ASN A 132 11.06 4.49 11.65
C ASN A 132 9.93 3.80 10.88
N MET A 133 8.91 3.39 11.62
CA MET A 133 7.63 2.88 11.12
C MET A 133 6.53 3.70 11.80
N THR A 134 5.41 3.93 11.12
CA THR A 134 4.22 4.40 11.84
C THR A 134 3.75 3.27 12.76
N TRP A 135 2.99 3.59 13.80
CA TRP A 135 2.47 2.55 14.68
C TRP A 135 1.55 1.55 13.96
N ALA A 136 0.81 2.03 12.95
CA ALA A 136 -0.01 1.18 12.10
C ALA A 136 0.85 0.19 11.31
N SER A 137 1.89 0.64 10.59
CA SER A 137 2.77 -0.29 9.85
C SER A 137 3.59 -1.19 10.76
N ALA A 138 4.01 -0.71 11.94
CA ALA A 138 4.65 -1.55 12.92
C ALA A 138 3.73 -2.71 13.35
N ARG A 139 2.43 -2.47 13.57
CA ARG A 139 1.47 -3.53 13.88
C ARG A 139 1.23 -4.49 12.72
N ALA A 140 1.20 -3.99 11.49
CA ALA A 140 1.12 -4.84 10.29
C ALA A 140 2.31 -5.82 10.26
N LEU A 141 3.53 -5.31 10.53
CA LEU A 141 4.75 -6.09 10.71
C LEU A 141 4.82 -6.94 12.00
N GLY A 142 3.74 -7.05 12.77
CA GLY A 142 3.65 -7.89 13.97
C GLY A 142 4.28 -7.31 15.25
N TYR A 143 4.66 -6.03 15.26
CA TYR A 143 5.17 -5.38 16.47
C TYR A 143 4.05 -5.14 17.50
N ASN A 144 4.39 -5.33 18.78
CA ASN A 144 3.54 -4.88 19.89
C ASN A 144 3.95 -3.47 20.35
N VAL A 145 3.35 -2.45 19.74
CA VAL A 145 3.62 -1.03 20.05
C VAL A 145 2.75 -0.46 21.18
N GLY A 146 1.81 -1.24 21.75
CA GLY A 146 0.92 -0.80 22.81
C GLY A 146 -0.16 0.19 22.35
N ALA A 147 -0.72 0.97 23.29
CA ALA A 147 -1.69 2.02 23.03
C ALA A 147 -0.99 3.40 22.99
N THR A 148 -1.41 4.27 22.08
CA THR A 148 -0.86 5.62 21.96
C THR A 148 -1.35 6.52 23.10
N PRO A 149 -0.61 7.57 23.46
CA PRO A 149 -1.00 8.49 24.54
C PRO A 149 -2.39 9.12 24.41
N ASP A 150 -2.82 9.41 23.18
CA ASP A 150 -4.11 10.02 22.84
C ASP A 150 -5.16 9.00 22.37
N GLY A 151 -4.78 7.72 22.24
CA GLY A 151 -5.65 6.63 21.80
C GLY A 151 -5.82 6.50 20.28
N PHE A 152 -5.15 7.35 19.48
CA PHE A 152 -5.15 7.29 18.02
C PHE A 152 -3.76 6.97 17.48
N ASP A 153 -3.68 6.24 16.37
CA ASP A 153 -2.43 5.95 15.67
C ASP A 153 -1.95 7.15 14.87
N ALA A 154 -2.92 7.90 14.33
CA ALA A 154 -2.70 9.15 13.65
C ALA A 154 -3.89 10.11 13.81
N THR A 155 -3.57 11.40 13.72
CA THR A 155 -4.55 12.46 13.49
C THR A 155 -4.40 12.95 12.05
N LEU A 156 -5.50 12.92 11.30
CA LEU A 156 -5.60 13.43 9.93
C LEU A 156 -6.31 14.78 9.94
N PHE A 157 -5.79 15.73 9.19
CA PHE A 157 -6.36 17.04 8.98
C PHE A 157 -6.80 17.13 7.53
N LEU A 158 -8.09 17.33 7.27
CA LEU A 158 -8.63 17.42 5.91
C LEU A 158 -9.34 18.77 5.74
N ASN A 159 -8.96 19.54 4.73
CA ASN A 159 -9.68 20.77 4.41
C ASN A 159 -10.84 20.50 3.46
N ALA A 160 -11.94 19.98 4.01
CA ALA A 160 -13.09 19.63 3.19
C ALA A 160 -13.82 20.86 2.62
N GLY A 161 -13.52 22.07 3.10
CA GLY A 161 -14.05 23.32 2.55
C GLY A 161 -13.53 23.64 1.14
N ILE A 162 -12.35 23.13 0.77
CA ILE A 162 -11.76 23.28 -0.57
C ILE A 162 -11.82 22.01 -1.42
N CYS A 163 -12.58 21.01 -0.97
CA CYS A 163 -12.77 19.76 -1.69
C CYS A 163 -14.19 19.63 -2.25
N PHE A 164 -14.35 18.82 -3.29
CA PHE A 164 -15.62 18.26 -3.71
C PHE A 164 -15.77 16.84 -3.17
N THR A 165 -17.01 16.39 -3.00
CA THR A 165 -17.35 14.99 -2.70
C THR A 165 -17.68 14.25 -3.99
N ARG A 166 -17.47 12.93 -4.02
CA ARG A 166 -17.71 12.14 -5.25
C ARG A 166 -19.19 12.07 -5.67
N SER A 167 -20.11 12.32 -4.74
CA SER A 167 -21.55 12.47 -5.04
C SER A 167 -21.85 13.74 -5.87
N VAL A 168 -21.01 14.77 -5.73
CA VAL A 168 -21.10 16.04 -6.47
C VAL A 168 -20.24 16.03 -7.74
N GLY A 169 -19.12 15.30 -7.72
CA GLY A 169 -18.18 15.18 -8.83
C GLY A 169 -17.20 16.35 -8.94
N PRO A 170 -16.26 16.32 -9.91
CA PRO A 170 -15.24 17.35 -10.09
C PRO A 170 -15.77 18.77 -10.16
N GLN A 171 -15.12 19.68 -9.43
CA GLN A 171 -15.43 21.11 -9.44
C GLN A 171 -14.16 21.94 -9.69
N ALA A 172 -14.33 23.04 -10.43
CA ALA A 172 -13.26 23.99 -10.66
C ALA A 172 -12.67 24.50 -9.34
N ASN A 173 -11.33 24.52 -9.25
CA ASN A 173 -10.57 24.95 -8.07
C ASN A 173 -10.84 24.16 -6.78
N LYS A 174 -11.42 22.95 -6.87
CA LYS A 174 -11.64 22.04 -5.74
C LYS A 174 -10.89 20.73 -5.96
N TYR A 175 -10.53 20.07 -4.87
CA TYR A 175 -9.82 18.79 -4.87
C TYR A 175 -10.76 17.62 -4.52
N ASP A 176 -10.39 16.39 -4.88
CA ASP A 176 -11.19 15.21 -4.54
C ASP A 176 -11.02 14.85 -3.05
N LEU A 177 -12.04 15.07 -2.22
CA LEU A 177 -11.97 14.75 -0.78
C LEU A 177 -11.69 13.26 -0.55
N HIS A 178 -12.16 12.39 -1.44
CA HIS A 178 -11.91 10.95 -1.34
C HIS A 178 -10.42 10.66 -1.49
N ALA A 179 -9.78 11.24 -2.50
CA ALA A 179 -8.35 11.06 -2.74
C ALA A 179 -7.49 11.67 -1.63
N VAL A 180 -7.84 12.87 -1.16
CA VAL A 180 -7.14 13.50 -0.02
C VAL A 180 -7.27 12.61 1.23
N ALA A 181 -8.45 12.07 1.52
CA ALA A 181 -8.61 11.15 2.65
C ALA A 181 -7.82 9.85 2.50
N GLN A 182 -7.66 9.31 1.28
CA GLN A 182 -6.80 8.16 1.03
C GLN A 182 -5.33 8.49 1.24
N HIS A 183 -4.86 9.64 0.72
CA HIS A 183 -3.49 10.11 0.90
C HIS A 183 -3.11 10.22 2.39
N GLU A 184 -3.94 10.89 3.19
CA GLU A 184 -3.64 11.04 4.61
C GLU A 184 -3.73 9.71 5.40
N ALA A 185 -4.57 8.78 4.94
CA ALA A 185 -4.66 7.43 5.52
C ALA A 185 -3.44 6.57 5.15
N ASP A 186 -2.93 6.68 3.92
CA ASP A 186 -1.69 6.09 3.46
C ASP A 186 -0.52 6.56 4.33
N GLU A 187 -0.45 7.86 4.63
CA GLU A 187 0.55 8.40 5.54
C GLU A 187 0.44 7.80 6.94
N ALA A 188 -0.77 7.68 7.50
CA ALA A 188 -0.98 6.97 8.77
C ALA A 188 -0.49 5.52 8.72
N MET A 189 -0.63 4.88 7.56
CA MET A 189 -0.14 3.53 7.26
C MET A 189 1.35 3.47 6.91
N GLY A 190 2.05 4.61 6.84
CA GLY A 190 3.49 4.68 6.58
C GLY A 190 3.87 4.66 5.10
N ILE A 191 2.94 5.01 4.21
CA ILE A 191 3.12 5.18 2.77
C ILE A 191 3.16 6.69 2.49
N GLY A 192 4.21 7.18 1.83
CA GLY A 192 4.41 8.63 1.67
C GLY A 192 4.81 9.31 2.98
N GLY A 193 4.97 10.64 2.96
CA GLY A 193 5.40 11.50 4.07
C GLY A 193 6.11 10.83 5.26
N PRO A 194 5.38 10.38 6.31
CA PRO A 194 5.95 9.76 7.50
C PRO A 194 6.71 8.45 7.27
N GLY A 195 6.54 7.80 6.11
CA GLY A 195 7.31 6.67 5.60
C GLY A 195 8.77 6.99 5.24
N SER A 196 9.16 8.28 5.25
CA SER A 196 10.51 8.76 5.01
C SER A 196 11.10 9.60 6.14
N ARG A 197 12.42 9.58 6.30
CA ARG A 197 13.16 10.48 7.20
C ARG A 197 14.33 11.13 6.48
N ILE A 198 14.13 11.51 5.21
CA ILE A 198 15.10 12.28 4.43
C ILE A 198 15.60 13.49 5.22
N GLY A 199 16.92 13.71 5.18
CA GLY A 199 17.58 14.75 5.97
C GLY A 199 17.84 14.41 7.43
N SER A 200 17.30 13.30 7.96
CA SER A 200 17.63 12.83 9.31
C SER A 200 19.05 12.29 9.40
N THR A 201 19.78 12.68 10.44
CA THR A 201 21.14 12.20 10.68
C THR A 201 21.18 10.81 11.31
N THR A 202 20.11 10.34 11.96
CA THR A 202 20.10 9.09 12.75
C THR A 202 18.95 8.14 12.43
N ARG A 203 18.05 8.52 11.52
CA ARG A 203 16.87 7.72 11.14
C ARG A 203 16.73 7.62 9.63
N VAL A 204 16.07 6.55 9.20
CA VAL A 204 15.41 6.43 7.89
C VAL A 204 13.95 6.06 8.14
N GLY A 205 13.08 6.31 7.17
CA GLY A 205 11.76 5.67 7.19
C GLY A 205 11.80 4.29 6.55
N VAL A 206 10.76 3.47 6.76
CA VAL A 206 10.67 2.13 6.17
C VAL A 206 10.63 2.18 4.64
N GLU A 207 9.98 3.20 4.06
CA GLU A 207 9.89 3.37 2.61
C GLU A 207 11.25 3.78 1.99
N ASP A 208 12.09 4.50 2.74
CA ASP A 208 13.44 4.86 2.30
C ASP A 208 14.33 3.63 2.02
N LEU A 209 14.01 2.47 2.60
CA LEU A 209 14.69 1.20 2.31
C LEU A 209 14.51 0.75 0.86
N PHE A 210 13.55 1.34 0.14
CA PHE A 210 13.21 1.06 -1.25
C PHE A 210 13.41 2.28 -2.15
N ARG A 211 14.21 3.27 -1.71
CA ARG A 211 14.56 4.47 -2.47
C ARG A 211 15.85 4.27 -3.27
N TRP A 212 15.75 4.44 -4.59
CA TRP A 212 16.85 4.23 -5.54
C TRP A 212 17.01 5.41 -6.50
N THR A 213 18.18 5.49 -7.14
CA THR A 213 18.47 6.46 -8.23
C THR A 213 18.93 5.77 -9.52
N GLY A 214 19.10 4.45 -9.49
CA GLY A 214 19.50 3.61 -10.61
C GLY A 214 19.61 2.14 -10.18
N ALA A 215 19.74 1.23 -11.14
CA ALA A 215 19.96 -0.19 -10.86
C ALA A 215 21.24 -0.40 -10.04
N GLY A 216 21.10 -0.97 -8.84
CA GLY A 216 22.18 -1.15 -7.87
C GLY A 216 22.65 0.13 -7.17
N VAL A 217 22.00 1.28 -7.42
CA VAL A 217 22.42 2.59 -6.88
C VAL A 217 21.36 3.14 -5.91
N ARG A 218 21.70 3.08 -4.62
CA ARG A 218 20.86 3.62 -3.53
C ARG A 218 20.81 5.14 -3.56
N SER A 219 19.68 5.70 -3.12
CA SER A 219 19.59 7.13 -2.81
C SER A 219 20.59 7.54 -1.72
N THR A 220 21.00 8.81 -1.71
CA THR A 220 21.81 9.39 -0.63
C THR A 220 20.97 9.85 0.57
N LEU A 221 19.64 9.73 0.51
CA LEU A 221 18.67 10.24 1.50
C LEU A 221 18.87 11.72 1.86
N SER A 222 19.39 12.49 0.90
CA SER A 222 19.60 13.92 1.03
C SER A 222 18.44 14.69 0.40
N THR A 223 18.07 15.80 1.04
CA THR A 223 17.09 16.75 0.49
C THR A 223 17.58 17.29 -0.86
N ASN A 224 16.65 17.58 -1.77
CA ASN A 224 16.91 18.09 -3.12
C ASN A 224 17.78 17.19 -4.02
N SER A 225 18.00 15.91 -3.68
CA SER A 225 18.64 14.98 -4.62
C SER A 225 17.68 14.63 -5.77
N VAL A 226 18.22 14.47 -6.97
CA VAL A 226 17.46 14.23 -8.19
C VAL A 226 17.39 12.75 -8.55
N GLY A 227 16.35 12.36 -9.29
CA GLY A 227 16.21 11.02 -9.84
C GLY A 227 15.89 9.94 -8.80
N ASN A 228 15.35 10.31 -7.64
CA ASN A 228 14.93 9.35 -6.62
C ASN A 228 13.57 8.74 -7.00
N TYR A 229 13.45 7.42 -6.88
CA TYR A 229 12.20 6.70 -7.14
C TYR A 229 12.05 5.48 -6.23
N PHE A 230 10.80 5.05 -6.09
CA PHE A 230 10.44 3.81 -5.42
C PHE A 230 10.73 2.62 -6.34
N SER A 231 11.44 1.63 -5.79
CA SER A 231 11.76 0.38 -6.49
C SER A 231 12.00 -0.75 -5.50
N VAL A 232 11.40 -1.90 -5.81
CA VAL A 232 11.49 -3.14 -5.02
C VAL A 232 12.54 -4.11 -5.55
N ASP A 233 13.09 -3.87 -6.74
CA ASP A 233 13.90 -4.83 -7.50
C ASP A 233 15.36 -4.41 -7.65
N GLY A 234 15.90 -3.75 -6.62
CA GLY A 234 17.29 -3.31 -6.67
C GLY A 234 17.50 -2.02 -7.46
N GLY A 235 16.45 -1.23 -7.72
CA GLY A 235 16.52 -0.03 -8.55
C GLY A 235 16.38 -0.30 -10.05
N VAL A 236 16.07 -1.52 -10.48
CA VAL A 236 15.96 -1.88 -11.91
C VAL A 236 14.71 -1.25 -12.55
N THR A 237 13.59 -1.29 -11.84
CA THR A 237 12.32 -0.71 -12.29
C THR A 237 12.00 0.54 -11.48
N ASN A 238 11.74 1.66 -12.15
CA ASN A 238 11.14 2.83 -11.53
C ASN A 238 9.62 2.65 -11.48
N ILE A 239 9.08 2.31 -10.30
CA ILE A 239 7.64 2.19 -10.09
C ILE A 239 7.00 3.59 -10.08
N ARG A 240 7.58 4.51 -9.29
CA ARG A 240 7.16 5.91 -9.26
C ARG A 240 8.27 6.80 -8.71
N SER A 241 8.43 7.97 -9.32
CA SER A 241 9.40 8.97 -8.88
C SER A 241 8.95 9.64 -7.60
N PHE A 242 9.87 9.89 -6.68
CA PHE A 242 9.60 10.58 -5.43
C PHE A 242 9.68 12.09 -5.57
N ASN A 243 8.80 12.80 -4.87
CA ASN A 243 9.03 14.17 -4.47
C ASN A 243 10.20 14.21 -3.48
N ASN A 244 11.24 14.92 -3.90
CA ASN A 244 12.49 15.00 -3.17
C ASN A 244 13.02 16.44 -3.08
N GLY A 245 12.24 17.40 -3.56
CA GLY A 245 12.57 18.83 -3.51
C GLY A 245 12.04 19.46 -2.24
N ASN A 246 12.74 20.49 -1.75
CA ASN A 246 12.26 21.36 -0.67
C ASN A 246 11.26 22.38 -1.24
N ASN A 247 10.11 21.88 -1.68
CA ASN A 247 9.08 22.63 -2.42
C ASN A 247 7.76 22.76 -1.65
N GLY A 248 7.71 22.28 -0.41
CA GLY A 248 6.54 22.35 0.46
C GLY A 248 5.61 21.14 0.38
N GLY A 249 5.86 20.18 -0.51
CA GLY A 249 5.22 18.87 -0.48
C GLY A 249 6.06 17.86 0.32
N ASP A 250 5.46 16.76 0.73
CA ASP A 250 6.11 15.78 1.59
C ASP A 250 7.14 14.93 0.84
N TYR A 251 8.18 14.53 1.58
CA TYR A 251 9.16 13.59 1.07
C TYR A 251 8.56 12.18 1.06
N ALA A 252 8.88 11.39 0.03
CA ALA A 252 8.29 10.07 -0.24
C ALA A 252 6.90 10.06 -0.88
N ASP A 253 6.27 11.21 -1.04
CA ASP A 253 5.16 11.33 -1.97
C ASP A 253 5.65 11.23 -3.42
N TRP A 254 4.73 11.06 -4.36
CA TRP A 254 5.04 11.02 -5.77
C TRP A 254 5.34 12.40 -6.35
N ALA A 255 6.35 12.42 -7.22
CA ALA A 255 6.58 13.49 -8.17
C ALA A 255 6.04 13.09 -9.55
N GLY A 256 5.74 14.10 -10.37
CA GLY A 256 5.57 13.90 -11.82
C GLY A 256 4.27 14.47 -12.38
N SER A 257 3.85 13.87 -13.49
CA SER A 257 2.70 14.29 -14.29
C SER A 257 1.67 13.15 -14.38
N GLY A 258 0.42 13.46 -14.04
CA GLY A 258 -0.68 12.51 -13.99
C GLY A 258 -1.08 12.23 -12.53
N PRO A 259 -2.37 12.37 -12.19
CA PRO A 259 -2.82 12.40 -10.80
C PRO A 259 -2.79 11.00 -10.19
N ASN A 260 -2.07 10.88 -9.10
CA ASN A 260 -2.05 9.74 -8.18
C ASN A 260 -2.50 10.19 -6.79
N VAL A 261 -2.95 9.25 -5.97
CA VAL A 261 -3.43 9.57 -4.62
C VAL A 261 -2.28 10.11 -3.78
N GLN A 262 -1.12 9.46 -3.82
CA GLN A 262 0.05 9.87 -3.04
C GLN A 262 0.90 10.94 -3.74
N ASP A 263 0.36 11.72 -4.69
CA ASP A 263 1.11 12.85 -5.27
C ASP A 263 1.36 13.96 -4.24
N ALA A 264 2.57 14.50 -4.21
CA ALA A 264 2.95 15.58 -3.28
C ALA A 264 2.16 16.88 -3.49
N PHE A 265 1.53 17.02 -4.65
CA PHE A 265 0.68 18.15 -5.00
C PHE A 265 -0.57 17.64 -5.73
N ALA A 266 -1.72 17.77 -5.07
CA ALA A 266 -2.98 17.32 -5.64
C ALA A 266 -3.37 18.12 -6.91
N THR A 267 -4.05 17.43 -7.83
CA THR A 267 -4.59 18.06 -9.05
C THR A 267 -6.05 18.46 -8.84
N PRO A 268 -6.42 19.76 -8.96
CA PRO A 268 -7.80 20.19 -8.80
C PRO A 268 -8.68 19.74 -9.97
N ASN A 269 -10.00 19.78 -9.77
CA ASN A 269 -11.02 19.46 -10.78
C ASN A 269 -10.85 18.07 -11.42
N THR A 270 -10.34 17.10 -10.66
CA THR A 270 -10.05 15.77 -11.16
C THR A 270 -10.41 14.72 -10.12
N LEU A 271 -11.10 13.66 -10.53
CA LEU A 271 -11.25 12.45 -9.73
C LEU A 271 -9.93 11.68 -9.77
N VAL A 272 -9.40 11.32 -8.61
CA VAL A 272 -8.13 10.61 -8.50
C VAL A 272 -8.39 9.28 -7.81
N ASN A 273 -8.05 8.17 -8.48
CA ASN A 273 -8.29 6.83 -7.96
C ASN A 273 -7.00 6.24 -7.40
N TYR A 274 -7.16 5.37 -6.41
CA TYR A 274 -6.04 4.64 -5.82
C TYR A 274 -5.35 3.77 -6.87
N GLY A 275 -4.03 3.85 -6.92
CA GLY A 275 -3.24 3.31 -8.01
C GLY A 275 -2.37 2.13 -7.63
N THR A 276 -1.76 1.52 -8.64
CA THR A 276 -0.77 0.45 -8.43
C THR A 276 0.51 0.91 -7.72
N PRO A 277 1.01 2.16 -7.87
CA PRO A 277 2.16 2.61 -7.08
C PRO A 277 1.91 2.58 -5.57
N GLU A 278 0.77 3.08 -5.12
CA GLU A 278 0.39 3.11 -3.71
C GLU A 278 0.26 1.69 -3.12
N ILE A 279 -0.41 0.80 -3.86
CA ILE A 279 -0.50 -0.64 -3.51
C ILE A 279 0.89 -1.27 -3.41
N SER A 280 1.77 -0.98 -4.37
CA SER A 280 3.13 -1.55 -4.42
C SER A 280 3.99 -1.13 -3.24
N VAL A 281 3.81 0.11 -2.78
CA VAL A 281 4.54 0.63 -1.62
C VAL A 281 4.00 0.01 -0.34
N GLY A 282 2.67 0.02 -0.17
CA GLY A 282 2.02 -0.62 0.97
C GLY A 282 2.48 -2.06 1.17
N ASP A 283 2.47 -2.86 0.09
CA ASP A 283 2.96 -4.23 0.08
C ASP A 283 4.43 -4.31 0.52
N ALA A 284 5.32 -3.57 -0.14
CA ALA A 284 6.75 -3.59 0.18
C ALA A 284 7.10 -3.14 1.62
N VAL A 285 6.29 -2.27 2.23
CA VAL A 285 6.52 -1.78 3.60
C VAL A 285 5.81 -2.60 4.69
N GLY A 286 5.12 -3.69 4.31
CA GLY A 286 4.57 -4.69 5.23
C GLY A 286 3.06 -4.69 5.38
N TRP A 287 2.30 -4.24 4.38
CA TRP A 287 0.84 -4.41 4.34
C TRP A 287 0.46 -5.48 3.33
N ASP A 288 -0.16 -6.56 3.78
CA ASP A 288 -0.62 -7.65 2.94
C ASP A 288 -1.69 -7.20 1.95
N VAL A 289 -1.37 -7.19 0.66
CA VAL A 289 -2.36 -6.91 -0.38
C VAL A 289 -3.18 -8.14 -0.74
N LYS A 290 -4.48 -7.93 -0.92
CA LYS A 290 -5.40 -8.95 -1.39
C LYS A 290 -4.94 -9.47 -2.74
N ALA A 291 -4.71 -10.78 -2.82
CA ALA A 291 -4.38 -11.42 -4.08
C ALA A 291 -5.48 -11.13 -5.11
N VAL A 292 -5.13 -10.42 -6.17
CA VAL A 292 -5.97 -10.32 -7.36
C VAL A 292 -5.87 -11.69 -8.05
N PRO A 293 -6.98 -12.45 -8.21
CA PRO A 293 -6.92 -13.73 -8.88
C PRO A 293 -6.36 -13.52 -10.29
N GLU A 294 -5.20 -14.12 -10.61
CA GLU A 294 -4.63 -13.99 -11.96
C GLU A 294 -5.63 -14.54 -12.99
N PRO A 295 -6.15 -13.72 -13.93
CA PRO A 295 -7.19 -14.18 -14.84
C PRO A 295 -6.77 -15.17 -15.94
N SER A 296 -5.54 -15.68 -15.99
CA SER A 296 -5.08 -16.41 -17.18
C SER A 296 -4.13 -17.59 -16.95
N THR A 297 -3.36 -17.62 -15.88
CA THR A 297 -2.31 -18.66 -15.70
C THR A 297 -2.90 -20.02 -15.36
N MET A 298 -3.94 -20.05 -14.51
CA MET A 298 -4.70 -21.28 -14.19
C MET A 298 -5.55 -21.77 -15.38
N ALA A 299 -6.12 -20.86 -16.16
CA ALA A 299 -6.89 -21.21 -17.36
C ALA A 299 -5.98 -21.77 -18.46
N LEU A 300 -4.81 -21.16 -18.68
CA LEU A 300 -3.80 -21.64 -19.64
C LEU A 300 -3.18 -22.97 -19.20
N LEU A 301 -2.90 -23.15 -17.90
CA LEU A 301 -2.44 -24.44 -17.37
C LEU A 301 -3.51 -25.52 -17.53
N GLY A 302 -4.78 -25.21 -17.23
CA GLY A 302 -5.91 -26.12 -17.42
C GLY A 302 -6.10 -26.53 -18.89
N LEU A 303 -5.99 -25.58 -19.82
CA LEU A 303 -6.03 -25.83 -21.27
C LEU A 303 -4.82 -26.66 -21.73
N GLY A 304 -3.63 -26.38 -21.21
CA GLY A 304 -2.40 -27.12 -21.50
C GLY A 304 -2.49 -28.59 -21.06
N VAL A 305 -2.92 -28.84 -19.83
CA VAL A 305 -3.11 -30.20 -19.29
C VAL A 305 -4.19 -30.96 -20.07
N ALA A 306 -5.30 -30.30 -20.43
CA ALA A 306 -6.35 -30.90 -21.25
C ALA A 306 -5.87 -31.25 -22.67
N ALA A 307 -5.05 -30.40 -23.28
CA ALA A 307 -4.45 -30.66 -24.59
C ALA A 307 -3.48 -31.85 -24.57
N PHE A 308 -2.63 -31.96 -23.53
CA PHE A 308 -1.75 -33.10 -23.34
C PHE A 308 -2.51 -34.41 -23.06
N ALA A 309 -3.57 -34.36 -22.26
CA ALA A 309 -4.41 -35.52 -21.99
C ALA A 309 -5.17 -36.01 -23.25
N LYS A 310 -5.62 -35.08 -24.11
CA LYS A 310 -6.26 -35.41 -25.39
C LYS A 310 -5.28 -35.98 -26.41
N ARG A 311 -4.01 -35.52 -26.39
CA ARG A 311 -2.94 -36.04 -27.24
C ARG A 311 -2.53 -37.47 -26.84
N ARG A 312 -2.47 -37.77 -25.54
CA ARG A 312 -2.18 -39.12 -25.02
C ARG A 312 -3.26 -40.17 -25.32
N LYS A 313 -4.52 -39.77 -25.55
CA LYS A 313 -5.60 -40.70 -25.91
C LYS A 313 -5.68 -41.03 -27.41
N LYS A 314 -4.87 -40.38 -28.24
CA LYS A 314 -4.83 -40.57 -29.70
C LYS A 314 -3.57 -41.31 -30.20
N ALA A 315 -2.62 -41.58 -29.32
CA ALA A 315 -1.51 -42.51 -29.55
C ALA A 315 -1.88 -43.86 -28.94
#